data_AF-A0A7Y8LX90-F1
#
_entry.id   AF-A0A7Y8LX90-F1
#
_cell.length_a   1.000
_cell.length_b   1.000
_cell.length_c   1.000
_cell.angle_alpha   90.00
_cell.angle_beta   90.00
_cell.angle_gamma   90.00
#
_symmetry.space_group_name_H-M   'P 1'
#
loop_
_entity.id
_entity.type
_entity.pdbx_description
1 polymer ?
#
loop_
_entity_poly.entity_id
_entity_poly.type
_entity_poly.pdbx_seq_one_letter_code
_entity_poly.pdbx_strand_id
1 'polypeptide(L)'
;MNKARLEWVMSGLNQYALTQSEDQFLKTAAEDFDKNQALTEHQEDRLESLYKVKSQLIPNKKSDRFSVKKSNPEKVKPRRPRARPF
;
A
#
# COMPACT_ATOMS: atom_id res chain seq x y z
N MET A 1 11.85 5.49 -13.28
CA MET A 1 11.35 5.33 -11.89
C MET A 1 12.51 5.26 -10.88
N ASN A 2 12.34 5.75 -9.63
CA ASN A 2 13.37 5.68 -8.57
C ASN A 2 13.29 4.38 -7.75
N LYS A 3 14.42 3.88 -7.22
CA LYS A 3 14.49 2.66 -6.37
C LYS A 3 13.47 2.67 -5.23
N ALA A 4 13.42 3.78 -4.48
CA ALA A 4 12.49 3.94 -3.37
C ALA A 4 11.02 3.85 -3.82
N ARG A 5 10.70 4.34 -5.02
CA ARG A 5 9.35 4.25 -5.59
C ARG A 5 9.02 2.80 -5.97
N LEU A 6 9.99 2.04 -6.51
CA LEU A 6 9.83 0.63 -6.84
C LEU A 6 9.56 -0.21 -5.59
N GLU A 7 10.38 -0.05 -4.54
CA GLU A 7 10.21 -0.78 -3.28
C GLU A 7 8.85 -0.46 -2.62
N TRP A 8 8.42 0.80 -2.69
CA TRP A 8 7.11 1.21 -2.19
C TRP A 8 5.97 0.56 -2.97
N VAL A 9 6.06 0.52 -4.31
CA VAL A 9 5.06 -0.12 -5.15
C VAL A 9 5.03 -1.64 -4.94
N MET A 10 6.18 -2.30 -4.83
CA MET A 10 6.26 -3.72 -4.49
C MET A 10 5.62 -4.03 -3.15
N SER A 11 5.90 -3.21 -2.13
CA SER A 11 5.32 -3.35 -0.79
C SER A 11 3.80 -3.14 -0.81
N GLY A 12 3.31 -2.19 -1.61
CA GLY A 12 1.88 -1.96 -1.82
C GLY A 12 1.22 -3.12 -2.57
N LEU A 13 1.84 -3.63 -3.63
CA LEU A 13 1.33 -4.75 -4.42
C LEU A 13 1.24 -6.05 -3.62
N ASN A 14 2.17 -6.28 -2.69
CA ASN A 14 2.15 -7.44 -1.78
C ASN A 14 0.94 -7.43 -0.82
N GLN A 15 0.22 -6.31 -0.68
CA GLN A 15 -1.03 -6.24 0.08
C GLN A 15 -2.21 -6.85 -0.66
N TYR A 16 -2.08 -7.04 -1.97
CA TYR A 16 -3.12 -7.60 -2.84
C TYR A 16 -2.81 -9.06 -3.17
N ALA A 17 -3.85 -9.80 -3.57
CA ALA A 17 -3.66 -11.13 -4.12
C ALA A 17 -3.02 -10.99 -5.52
N LEU A 18 -1.70 -11.16 -5.57
CA LEU A 18 -0.96 -11.25 -6.83
C LEU A 18 -1.14 -12.63 -7.42
N THR A 19 -1.29 -12.70 -8.74
CA THR A 19 -1.23 -13.98 -9.47
C THR A 19 0.22 -14.43 -9.60
N GLN A 20 0.45 -15.72 -9.87
CA GLN A 20 1.82 -16.23 -10.08
C GLN A 20 2.59 -15.48 -11.17
N SER A 21 1.90 -15.06 -12.24
CA SER A 21 2.51 -14.29 -13.33
C SER A 21 2.94 -12.90 -12.90
N GLU A 22 2.17 -12.25 -12.02
CA GLU A 22 2.52 -10.94 -11.45
C GLU A 22 3.67 -11.05 -10.45
N ASP A 23 3.70 -12.08 -9.60
CA ASP A 23 4.81 -12.32 -8.66
C ASP A 23 6.13 -12.60 -9.41
N GLN A 24 6.07 -13.40 -10.47
CA GLN A 24 7.25 -13.65 -11.31
C GLN A 24 7.71 -12.39 -12.03
N PHE A 25 6.77 -11.56 -12.53
CA PHE A 25 7.11 -10.27 -13.11
C PHE A 25 7.80 -9.34 -12.11
N LEU A 26 7.31 -9.25 -10.87
CA LEU A 26 7.93 -8.42 -9.83
C LEU A 26 9.33 -8.89 -9.47
N LYS A 27 9.56 -10.21 -9.38
CA LYS A 27 10.90 -10.77 -9.17
C LYS A 27 11.84 -10.41 -10.31
N THR A 28 11.40 -10.58 -11.56
CA THR A 28 12.20 -10.21 -12.72
C THR A 28 12.47 -8.72 -12.78
N ALA A 29 11.46 -7.87 -12.49
CA ALA A 29 11.60 -6.42 -12.45
C ALA A 29 12.58 -5.96 -11.36
N ALA A 30 12.55 -6.60 -10.18
CA ALA A 30 13.48 -6.32 -9.09
C ALA A 30 14.91 -6.75 -9.45
N GLU A 31 15.09 -7.92 -10.06
CA GLU A 31 16.39 -8.43 -10.48
C GLU A 31 16.99 -7.58 -11.62
N ASP A 32 16.16 -7.15 -12.58
CA ASP A 32 16.57 -6.29 -13.68
C ASP A 32 16.95 -4.89 -13.19
N PHE A 33 16.20 -4.36 -12.21
CA PHE A 33 16.54 -3.12 -11.53
C PHE A 33 17.83 -3.23 -10.71
N ASP A 34 18.12 -4.37 -10.08
CA ASP A 34 19.36 -4.55 -9.31
C ASP A 34 20.60 -4.59 -10.23
N LYS A 35 20.44 -5.16 -11.43
CA LYS A 35 21.51 -5.23 -12.45
C LYS A 35 21.76 -3.90 -13.15
N ASN A 36 20.69 -3.24 -13.58
CA ASN A 36 20.79 -2.05 -14.44
C ASN A 36 20.59 -0.73 -13.68
N GLN A 37 20.23 -0.79 -12.39
CA GLN A 37 19.80 0.35 -11.57
C GLN A 37 18.63 1.15 -12.15
N ALA A 38 17.97 0.60 -13.17
CA ALA A 38 16.89 1.23 -13.92
C ALA A 38 15.96 0.15 -14.48
N LEU A 39 14.67 0.48 -14.57
CA LEU A 39 13.68 -0.34 -15.28
C LEU A 39 13.55 0.17 -16.72
N THR A 40 13.19 -0.74 -17.60
CA THR A 40 12.79 -0.39 -18.97
C THR A 40 11.45 0.34 -18.93
N GLU A 41 11.23 1.31 -19.82
CA GLU A 41 9.98 2.10 -19.88
C GLU A 41 8.72 1.21 -19.97
N HIS A 42 8.79 0.12 -20.74
CA HIS A 42 7.74 -0.90 -20.81
C HIS A 42 7.46 -1.61 -19.49
N GLN A 43 8.48 -1.85 -18.66
CA GLN A 43 8.29 -2.46 -17.34
C GLN A 43 7.65 -1.46 -16.39
N GLU A 44 8.03 -0.18 -16.45
CA GLU A 44 7.43 0.89 -15.64
C GLU A 44 5.94 1.06 -15.95
N ASP A 45 5.57 1.17 -17.23
CA ASP A 45 4.19 1.29 -17.68
C ASP A 45 3.33 0.10 -17.24
N ARG A 46 3.91 -1.11 -17.33
CA ARG A 46 3.25 -2.33 -16.89
C ARG A 46 3.06 -2.35 -15.37
N LEU A 47 4.06 -1.90 -14.60
CA LEU A 47 4.00 -1.77 -13.15
C LEU A 47 2.93 -0.76 -12.71
N GLU A 48 2.88 0.40 -13.35
CA GLU A 48 1.90 1.44 -13.07
C GLU A 48 0.47 0.98 -13.39
N SER A 49 0.29 0.33 -14.54
CA SER A 49 -1.00 -0.27 -14.92
C SER A 49 -1.45 -1.33 -13.91
N LEU A 50 -0.53 -2.21 -13.49
CA LEU A 50 -0.80 -3.27 -12.52
C LEU A 50 -1.16 -2.66 -11.16
N TYR A 51 -0.41 -1.66 -10.69
CA TYR A 51 -0.71 -0.92 -9.47
C TYR A 51 -2.09 -0.23 -9.54
N LYS A 52 -2.43 0.41 -10.66
CA LYS A 52 -3.72 1.09 -10.85
C LYS A 52 -4.89 0.10 -10.81
N VAL A 53 -4.75 -1.06 -11.45
CA VAL A 53 -5.77 -2.12 -11.43
C VAL A 53 -5.92 -2.72 -10.03
N LYS A 54 -4.81 -2.99 -9.34
CA LYS A 54 -4.84 -3.55 -7.97
C LYS A 54 -5.31 -2.53 -6.93
N SER A 55 -5.00 -1.25 -7.10
CA SER A 55 -5.46 -0.18 -6.21
C SER A 55 -6.97 0.02 -6.26
N GLN A 56 -7.63 -0.32 -7.38
CA GLN A 56 -9.09 -0.32 -7.49
C GLN A 56 -9.73 -1.55 -6.83
N LEU A 57 -8.98 -2.64 -6.67
CA LEU A 57 -9.44 -3.81 -5.95
C LEU A 57 -9.40 -3.51 -4.45
N ILE A 58 -10.47 -3.88 -3.73
CA ILE A 58 -10.51 -3.74 -2.28
C ILE A 58 -9.34 -4.57 -1.71
N PRO A 59 -8.41 -3.95 -0.95
CA PRO A 59 -7.26 -4.68 -0.41
C PRO A 59 -7.76 -5.88 0.37
N ASN A 60 -7.15 -7.03 0.12
CA ASN A 60 -7.57 -8.29 0.71
C ASN A 60 -7.49 -8.12 2.24
N LYS A 61 -8.61 -8.31 2.96
CA LYS A 61 -8.79 -8.06 4.41
C LYS A 61 -7.68 -8.65 5.31
N LYS A 62 -6.84 -9.53 4.80
CA LYS A 62 -5.71 -10.17 5.49
C LYS A 62 -4.43 -9.30 5.56
N SER A 63 -4.29 -8.26 4.73
CA SER A 63 -3.15 -7.33 4.74
C SER A 63 -3.40 -6.09 5.61
N ASP A 64 -4.19 -6.25 6.68
CA ASP A 64 -4.51 -5.27 7.73
C ASP A 64 -3.30 -4.99 8.65
N ARG A 65 -2.09 -4.82 8.09
CA ARG A 65 -0.94 -4.26 8.81
C ARG A 65 -0.88 -2.74 8.72
N PHE A 66 -1.56 -2.16 7.71
CA PHE A 66 -1.57 -0.71 7.46
C PHE A 66 -2.97 -0.10 7.43
N SER A 67 -4.04 -0.83 7.74
CA SER A 67 -5.23 -0.13 8.19
C SER A 67 -4.87 0.42 9.57
N VAL A 68 -4.44 1.68 9.54
CA VAL A 68 -4.70 2.61 10.62
C VAL A 68 -6.15 2.37 10.93
N LYS A 69 -6.40 1.57 11.98
CA LYS A 69 -7.72 1.46 12.58
C LYS A 69 -8.11 2.91 12.72
N LYS A 70 -9.05 3.37 11.89
CA LYS A 70 -9.77 4.60 12.09
C LYS A 70 -10.51 4.31 13.38
N SER A 71 -9.82 4.43 14.52
CA SER A 71 -10.45 4.56 15.81
C SER A 71 -11.26 5.81 15.59
N ASN A 72 -12.55 5.62 15.31
CA ASN A 72 -13.52 6.70 15.49
C ASN A 72 -13.10 7.33 16.83
N PRO A 73 -12.68 8.60 16.86
CA PRO A 73 -12.42 9.23 18.13
C PRO A 73 -13.73 9.09 18.87
N GLU A 74 -13.73 8.22 19.88
CA GLU A 74 -14.89 7.96 20.70
C GLU A 74 -15.33 9.34 21.15
N LYS A 75 -16.52 9.78 20.70
CA LYS A 75 -17.03 11.11 21.00
C LYS A 75 -17.25 11.15 22.50
N VAL A 76 -16.21 11.51 23.24
CA VAL A 76 -16.27 11.69 24.68
C VAL A 76 -17.28 12.81 24.90
N LYS A 77 -18.46 12.44 25.42
CA LYS A 77 -19.48 13.42 25.79
C LYS A 77 -18.82 14.45 26.71
N PRO A 78 -18.97 15.76 26.45
CA PRO A 78 -18.38 16.78 27.29
C PRO A 78 -18.92 16.61 28.72
N ARG A 79 -18.02 16.26 29.64
CA ARG A 79 -18.34 16.10 31.06
C ARG A 79 -18.59 17.51 31.61
N ARG A 80 -19.87 17.88 31.79
CA ARG A 80 -20.24 19.15 32.40
C ARG A 80 -19.56 19.26 33.78
N PRO A 81 -18.81 20.35 34.07
CA PRO A 81 -18.32 20.57 35.42
C PRO A 81 -19.53 20.73 36.36
N ARG A 82 -19.62 19.88 37.39
CA ARG A 82 -20.58 20.07 38.48
C ARG A 82 -20.23 21.40 39.15
N ALA A 83 -21.10 22.39 39.01
CA ALA A 83 -21.08 23.55 39.87
C ALA A 83 -21.18 23.05 41.33
N ARG A 84 -20.16 23.33 42.14
CA ARG A 84 -20.28 23.19 43.60
C ARG A 84 -21.16 24.33 44.09
N PRO A 85 -22.28 24.09 44.79
CA PRO A 85 -22.86 25.13 45.61
C PRO A 85 -21.92 25.34 46.82
N PHE A 86 -21.76 26.61 47.17
CA PHE A 86 -21.04 27.11 48.33
C PHE A 86 -21.58 26.55 49.65
#